data_AF-A0AA90NLT4-F1
#
_entry.id   AF-A0AA90NLT4-F1
#
_cell.length_a   1.000
_cell.length_b   1.000
_cell.length_c   1.000
_cell.angle_alpha   90.00
_cell.angle_beta   90.00
_cell.angle_gamma   90.00
#
_symmetry.space_group_name_H-M   'P 1'
#
loop_
_entity.id
_entity.type
_entity.pdbx_description
1 polymer ?
#
loop_
_entity_poly.entity_id
_entity_poly.type
_entity_poly.pdbx_seq_one_letter_code
_entity_poly.pdbx_strand_id
1 'polypeptide(L)'
;MTFVDRKSWLTLIGKVYTKHTEVIAESMIKLLKRVSLVCTIILDNSGEFAAHEKVVKAMNTDIYFAELMLVISGELTKIPMVSFGEPGLKKWR
;
A
#
# COMPACT_ATOMS: atom_id res chain seq x y z
N MET A 1 -2.41 -2.33 -10.33
CA MET A 1 -2.21 -1.33 -9.27
C MET A 1 -2.77 0.00 -9.73
N THR A 2 -3.43 0.71 -8.83
CA THR A 2 -4.10 1.98 -9.11
C THR A 2 -3.80 2.97 -8.00
N PHE A 3 -3.48 4.22 -8.37
CA PHE A 3 -3.43 5.35 -7.44
C PHE A 3 -4.49 6.37 -7.84
N VAL A 4 -5.16 6.94 -6.85
CA VAL A 4 -6.12 8.03 -7.04
C VAL A 4 -5.65 9.20 -6.18
N ASP A 5 -5.37 10.34 -6.82
CA ASP A 5 -5.20 11.58 -6.09
C ASP A 5 -6.57 12.13 -5.67
N ARG A 6 -6.78 12.30 -4.37
CA ARG A 6 -8.06 12.77 -3.82
C ARG A 6 -8.35 14.24 -4.12
N LYS A 7 -7.32 15.05 -4.39
CA LYS A 7 -7.49 16.49 -4.64
C LYS A 7 -7.86 16.76 -6.10
N SER A 8 -7.10 16.20 -7.03
CA SER A 8 -7.29 16.42 -8.47
C SER A 8 -8.19 15.40 -9.16
N TRP A 9 -8.51 14.29 -8.48
CA TRP A 9 -9.21 13.14 -9.06
C TRP A 9 -8.46 12.44 -10.19
N LEU A 10 -7.16 12.74 -10.36
CA LEU A 10 -6.30 12.05 -11.32
C LEU A 10 -6.09 10.60 -10.88
N THR A 11 -6.31 9.67 -11.82
CA THR A 11 -6.11 8.24 -11.59
C THR A 11 -4.92 7.74 -12.42
N LEU A 12 -3.94 7.14 -11.74
CA LEU A 12 -2.81 6.45 -12.38
C LEU A 12 -3.03 4.95 -12.30
N ILE A 13 -3.00 4.25 -13.44
CA ILE A 13 -3.19 2.80 -13.51
C ILE A 13 -1.95 2.16 -14.14
N GLY A 14 -1.45 1.10 -13.50
CA GLY A 14 -0.37 0.27 -14.02
C GLY A 14 -0.67 -1.22 -13.82
N LYS A 15 -0.50 -1.99 -14.89
CA LYS A 15 -0.55 -3.46 -14.81
C LYS A 15 0.69 -3.97 -14.08
N VAL A 16 0.47 -4.83 -13.09
CA VAL A 16 1.53 -5.54 -12.36
C VAL A 16 1.23 -7.03 -12.46
N TYR A 17 2.25 -7.83 -12.79
CA TYR A 17 2.08 -9.26 -13.08
C TYR A 17 2.21 -10.15 -11.85
N THR A 18 2.83 -9.65 -10.78
CA THR A 18 3.08 -10.41 -9.54
C THR A 18 2.83 -9.51 -8.32
N LYS A 19 2.60 -10.13 -7.16
CA LYS A 19 2.48 -9.46 -5.86
C LYS A 19 3.81 -9.44 -5.09
N HIS A 20 4.93 -9.61 -5.78
CA HIS A 20 6.25 -9.52 -5.15
C HIS A 20 6.53 -8.07 -4.75
N THR A 21 7.00 -7.89 -3.51
CA THR A 21 7.14 -6.59 -2.84
C THR A 21 8.03 -5.62 -3.63
N GLU A 22 9.12 -6.13 -4.21
CA GLU A 22 10.07 -5.34 -4.98
C GLU A 22 9.46 -4.89 -6.33
N VAL A 23 8.71 -5.77 -6.98
CA VAL A 23 8.04 -5.50 -8.26
C VAL A 23 6.93 -4.47 -8.07
N ILE A 24 6.20 -4.55 -6.95
CA ILE A 24 5.19 -3.57 -6.56
C ILE A 24 5.85 -2.21 -6.33
N ALA A 25 6.89 -2.13 -5.50
CA ALA A 25 7.60 -0.87 -5.22
C ALA A 25 8.15 -0.20 -6.50
N GLU A 26 8.73 -0.97 -7.42
CA GLU A 26 9.21 -0.44 -8.70
C GLU A 26 8.09 0.08 -9.59
N SER A 27 6.98 -0.66 -9.62
CA SER A 27 5.77 -0.23 -10.33
C SER A 27 5.21 1.07 -9.73
N MET A 28 5.28 1.24 -8.40
CA MET A 28 4.81 2.44 -7.72
C MET A 28 5.64 3.64 -8.15
N ILE A 29 6.97 3.53 -8.05
CA ILE A 29 7.90 4.59 -8.45
C ILE A 29 7.69 4.98 -9.92
N LYS A 30 7.54 3.99 -10.81
CA LYS A 30 7.31 4.24 -12.24
C LYS A 30 6.03 5.03 -12.51
N LEU A 31 4.95 4.76 -11.78
CA LEU A 31 3.70 5.51 -11.92
C LEU A 31 3.81 6.90 -11.30
N LEU A 32 4.32 6.99 -10.07
CA LEU A 32 4.38 8.24 -9.31
C LEU A 32 5.33 9.28 -9.93
N LYS A 33 6.36 8.85 -10.66
CA LYS A 33 7.21 9.76 -11.45
C LYS A 33 6.50 10.49 -12.59
N ARG A 34 5.25 10.14 -12.91
CA ARG A 34 4.45 10.80 -13.96
C ARG A 34 3.71 12.04 -13.46
N VAL A 35 3.74 12.30 -12.16
CA VAL A 35 3.13 13.48 -11.55
C VAL A 35 4.22 14.34 -10.90
N SER A 36 3.98 15.65 -10.85
CA SER A 36 4.98 16.62 -10.40
C SER A 36 5.21 16.63 -8.89
N LEU A 37 4.21 16.23 -8.10
CA LEU A 37 4.27 16.25 -6.65
C LEU A 37 3.50 15.08 -6.04
N VAL A 38 4.12 14.43 -5.06
CA VAL A 38 3.50 13.39 -4.22
C VAL A 38 3.84 13.73 -2.77
N CYS A 39 2.87 14.24 -2.00
CA CYS A 39 3.10 14.63 -0.62
C CYS A 39 2.98 13.44 0.33
N THR A 40 1.92 12.65 0.15
CA THR A 40 1.58 11.56 1.05
C THR A 40 0.86 10.47 0.27
N ILE A 41 1.18 9.22 0.57
CA ILE A 41 0.48 8.04 0.06
C ILE A 41 -0.14 7.31 1.23
N ILE A 42 -1.42 6.93 1.09
CA ILE A 42 -2.09 6.04 2.03
C ILE A 42 -2.33 4.72 1.31
N LEU A 43 -1.86 3.62 1.90
CA LEU A 43 -2.02 2.26 1.38
C LEU A 43 -2.89 1.45 2.34
N ASP A 44 -3.49 0.38 1.82
CA ASP A 44 -3.98 -0.66 2.72
C ASP A 44 -2.79 -1.39 3.36
N ASN A 45 -3.05 -2.10 4.46
CA ASN A 45 -2.01 -2.83 5.19
C ASN A 45 -1.68 -4.22 4.59
N SER A 46 -1.66 -4.33 3.25
CA SER A 46 -1.28 -5.56 2.57
C SER A 46 0.24 -5.77 2.61
N GLY A 47 0.64 -7.04 2.74
CA GLY A 47 2.05 -7.44 2.73
C GLY A 47 2.78 -7.17 1.41
N GLU A 48 2.04 -6.95 0.31
CA GLU A 48 2.64 -6.59 -0.99
C GLU A 48 3.33 -5.21 -0.98
N PHE A 49 3.07 -4.40 0.06
CA PHE A 49 3.70 -3.10 0.29
C PHE A 49 4.85 -3.14 1.31
N ALA A 50 5.34 -4.32 1.71
CA ALA A 50 6.43 -4.42 2.69
C ALA A 50 7.72 -3.68 2.24
N ALA A 51 7.94 -3.51 0.94
CA ALA A 51 9.07 -2.74 0.39
C ALA A 51 8.79 -1.23 0.22
N HIS A 52 7.80 -0.66 0.93
CA HIS A 52 7.39 0.75 0.83
C HIS A 52 8.52 1.76 1.12
N GLU A 53 9.50 1.43 1.96
CA GLU A 53 10.66 2.30 2.21
C GLU A 53 11.43 2.66 0.93
N LYS A 54 11.48 1.75 -0.05
CA LYS A 54 12.09 2.01 -1.37
C LYS A 54 11.35 3.14 -2.09
N VAL A 55 10.02 3.19 -1.95
CA VAL A 55 9.17 4.22 -2.54
C VAL A 55 9.34 5.56 -1.82
N VAL A 56 9.35 5.55 -0.48
CA VAL A 56 9.62 6.74 0.36
C VAL A 56 10.92 7.42 -0.08
N LYS A 57 12.01 6.65 -0.16
CA LYS A 57 13.34 7.16 -0.56
C LYS A 57 13.35 7.68 -1.99
N ALA A 58 12.73 6.97 -2.93
CA ALA A 58 12.76 7.33 -4.34
C ALA A 58 11.87 8.52 -4.71
N MET A 59 10.78 8.73 -3.98
CA MET A 59 9.79 9.76 -4.26
C MET A 59 9.84 10.94 -3.28
N ASN A 60 10.62 10.84 -2.20
CA ASN A 60 10.68 11.82 -1.11
C ASN A 60 9.28 12.18 -0.60
N THR A 61 8.51 11.15 -0.23
CA THR A 61 7.10 11.25 0.20
C THR A 61 6.89 10.41 1.46
N ASP A 62 5.90 10.78 2.27
CA ASP A 62 5.47 9.97 3.40
C ASP A 62 4.48 8.88 2.99
N ILE A 63 4.54 7.73 3.65
CA ILE A 63 3.61 6.61 3.44
C ILE A 63 2.96 6.25 4.77
N TYR A 64 1.63 6.16 4.77
CA TYR A 64 0.84 5.68 5.90
C TYR A 64 0.02 4.46 5.50
N PHE A 65 -0.25 3.59 6.47
CA PHE A 65 -1.07 2.39 6.28
C PHE A 65 -2.41 2.56 6.97
N ALA A 66 -3.49 2.24 6.26
CA ALA A 66 -4.84 2.23 6.83
C ALA A 66 -5.01 1.06 7.80
N GLU A 67 -5.69 1.30 8.92
CA GLU A 67 -6.08 0.25 9.85
C GLU A 67 -7.15 -0.65 9.21
N LEU A 68 -6.98 -1.97 9.34
CA LEU A 68 -7.98 -2.93 8.89
C LEU A 68 -9.11 -3.02 9.92
N MET A 69 -10.34 -2.76 9.49
CA MET A 69 -11.54 -2.89 10.32
C MET A 69 -12.52 -3.86 9.67
N LEU A 70 -13.13 -4.74 10.47
CA LEU A 70 -14.26 -5.56 10.06
C LEU A 70 -15.50 -5.23 10.88
N VAL A 71 -16.67 -5.43 10.29
CA VAL A 71 -17.92 -5.42 11.02
C VAL A 71 -18.20 -6.84 11.50
N ILE A 72 -18.14 -7.07 12.81
CA ILE A 72 -18.47 -8.35 13.45
C ILE A 72 -19.77 -8.13 14.22
N SER A 73 -20.82 -8.86 13.87
CA SER A 73 -22.13 -8.76 14.54
C SER A 73 -22.71 -7.33 14.60
N GLY A 74 -22.40 -6.49 13.60
CA GLY A 74 -22.87 -5.10 13.54
C GLY A 74 -21.95 -4.07 14.18
N GLU A 75 -20.85 -4.49 14.81
CA GLU A 75 -19.89 -3.58 15.44
C GLU A 75 -18.56 -3.51 14.68
N LEU A 76 -18.01 -2.31 14.57
CA LEU A 76 -16.73 -2.06 13.94
C LEU A 76 -15.61 -2.53 14.86
N THR A 77 -14.93 -3.60 14.46
CA THR A 77 -13.86 -4.24 15.23
C THR A 77 -12.53 -4.06 14.50
N LYS A 78 -11.52 -3.58 15.24
CA LYS A 78 -10.15 -3.49 14.73
C LYS A 78 -9.55 -4.88 14.60
N ILE A 79 -8.89 -5.14 13.47
CA ILE A 79 -8.07 -6.33 13.33
C ILE A 79 -6.64 -5.96 13.70
N PRO A 80 -6.04 -6.64 14.69
CA PRO A 80 -4.65 -6.39 15.04
C PRO A 80 -3.75 -6.68 13.85
N MET A 81 -2.71 -5.86 13.71
CA MET A 81 -1.68 -6.06 12.72
C MET A 81 -1.06 -7.44 12.94
N VAL A 82 -1.16 -8.34 11.95
CA VAL A 82 -0.31 -9.54 11.97
C VAL A 82 1.09 -9.06 11.61
N SER A 83 1.99 -9.06 12.59
CA SER A 83 3.41 -8.78 12.38
C SER A 83 3.94 -9.77 11.33
N PHE A 84 4.35 -9.24 10.18
CA PHE A 84 4.99 -10.04 9.15
C PHE A 84 6.33 -10.55 9.68
N GLY A 85 6.41 -11.84 10.03
CA GLY A 85 7.65 -12.48 10.49
C GLY A 85 7.53 -13.41 11.68
N GLU A 86 6.37 -13.53 12.34
CA GLU A 86 6.21 -14.54 13.39
C GLU A 86 6.04 -15.95 12.81
N PRO A 87 6.90 -16.92 13.16
CA PRO A 87 6.72 -18.31 12.78
C PRO A 87 5.48 -18.86 13.51
N GLY A 88 4.36 -19.00 12.79
CA GLY A 88 3.17 -19.69 13.31
C GLY A 88 1.83 -19.12 12.85
N LEU A 89 1.77 -17.88 12.37
CA LEU A 89 0.51 -17.30 11.91
C LEU A 89 0.32 -17.52 10.41
N LYS A 90 -0.68 -18.33 10.07
CA LYS A 90 -1.05 -18.66 8.69
C LYS A 90 -1.35 -17.38 7.91
N LYS A 91 -0.66 -17.24 6.79
CA LYS A 91 -0.97 -16.33 5.70
C LYS A 91 -2.46 -16.49 5.34
N TRP A 92 -3.27 -15.46 5.59
CA TRP A 92 -4.66 -15.45 5.11
C TRP A 92 -4.62 -15.46 3.58
N ARG A 93 -5.29 -16.46 3.00
CA ARG A 93 -5.31 -16.75 1.57
C ARG A 93 -6.33 -15.87 0.85
#